data_AF-U1QJ13-F1
#
_entry.id   AF-U1QJ13-F1
#
_cell.length_a   1.000
_cell.length_b   1.000
_cell.length_c   1.000
_cell.angle_alpha   90.00
_cell.angle_beta   90.00
_cell.angle_gamma   90.00
#
_symmetry.space_group_name_H-M   'P 1'
#
loop_
_entity.id
_entity.type
_entity.pdbx_description
1 polymer ?
#
loop_
_entity_poly.entity_id
_entity_poly.type
_entity_poly.pdbx_seq_one_letter_code
_entity_poly.pdbx_strand_id
1 'polypeptide(L)'
;MAYWPWNVVDTDNDALIETAKIADDPRWRAGGTPCVGRYPADTYTPSGRPEDGGWPLGEAYADMVRWQTGLDERAVNDYLGEATEWTTSAGLLPERVDGDGTVSWNANLQWSQAMYVLLAESQARGEPFGLAPEA
;
A
#
# COMPACT_ATOMS: atom_id res chain seq x y z
N MET A 1 -20.57 -2.36 1.68
CA MET A 1 -20.23 -1.31 0.69
C MET A 1 -19.28 -1.95 -0.29
N ALA A 2 -19.21 -1.50 -1.54
CA ALA A 2 -18.21 -2.07 -2.45
C ALA A 2 -16.79 -1.59 -2.08
N TYR A 3 -15.80 -2.46 -2.22
CA TYR A 3 -14.40 -2.18 -1.99
C TYR A 3 -13.85 -1.25 -3.08
N TRP A 4 -13.06 -0.27 -2.65
CA TRP A 4 -12.38 0.69 -3.50
C TRP A 4 -11.27 0.00 -4.32
N PRO A 5 -10.87 0.50 -5.50
CA PRO A 5 -11.49 1.56 -6.27
C PRO A 5 -12.57 1.03 -7.21
N TRP A 6 -12.63 -0.28 -7.45
CA TRP A 6 -13.35 -0.82 -8.61
C TRP A 6 -14.82 -1.12 -8.38
N ASN A 7 -15.29 -1.11 -7.13
CA ASN A 7 -16.68 -1.42 -6.77
C ASN A 7 -17.14 -2.83 -7.20
N VAL A 8 -16.24 -3.81 -7.25
CA VAL A 8 -16.52 -5.17 -7.77
C VAL A 8 -16.88 -6.18 -6.66
N VAL A 9 -16.33 -6.00 -5.46
CA VAL A 9 -16.48 -6.93 -4.33
C VAL A 9 -16.94 -6.15 -3.12
N ASP A 10 -17.82 -6.71 -2.29
CA ASP A 10 -18.23 -6.08 -1.05
C ASP A 10 -17.13 -6.10 0.03
N THR A 11 -17.10 -5.06 0.88
CA THR A 11 -16.15 -4.90 1.98
C THR A 11 -16.32 -5.93 3.10
N ASP A 12 -17.46 -6.61 3.17
CA ASP A 12 -17.73 -7.71 4.11
C ASP A 12 -17.52 -9.10 3.47
N ASN A 13 -16.95 -9.15 2.26
CA ASN A 13 -16.66 -10.41 1.60
C ASN A 13 -15.56 -11.19 2.34
N ASP A 14 -15.89 -12.41 2.80
CA ASP A 14 -14.94 -13.27 3.54
C ASP A 14 -13.62 -13.50 2.80
N ALA A 15 -13.66 -13.70 1.47
CA ALA A 15 -12.44 -13.96 0.70
C ALA A 15 -11.54 -12.72 0.61
N LEU A 16 -12.11 -11.51 0.53
CA LEU A 16 -11.36 -10.25 0.59
C LEU A 16 -10.68 -10.11 1.95
N ILE A 17 -11.44 -10.31 3.04
CA ILE A 17 -10.96 -10.19 4.42
C ILE A 17 -9.83 -11.19 4.70
N GLU A 18 -10.02 -12.46 4.34
CA GLU A 18 -8.99 -13.49 4.53
C GLU A 18 -7.74 -13.22 3.67
N THR A 19 -7.90 -12.64 2.48
CA THR A 19 -6.76 -12.25 1.65
C THR A 19 -5.97 -11.11 2.28
N ALA A 20 -6.65 -10.09 2.83
CA ALA A 20 -6.02 -8.95 3.46
C ALA A 20 -5.15 -9.36 4.66
N LYS A 21 -5.60 -10.36 5.45
CA LYS A 21 -4.83 -10.91 6.57
C LYS A 21 -3.51 -11.57 6.15
N ILE A 22 -3.37 -11.99 4.89
CA ILE A 22 -2.15 -12.61 4.37
C ILE A 22 -1.09 -11.55 4.05
N ALA A 23 -1.46 -10.28 3.85
CA ALA A 23 -0.51 -9.20 3.55
C ALA A 23 0.54 -8.99 4.67
N ASP A 24 0.21 -9.38 5.91
CA ASP A 24 1.13 -9.31 7.05
C ASP A 24 2.10 -10.50 7.14
N ASP A 25 1.92 -11.53 6.30
CA ASP A 25 2.82 -12.67 6.24
C ASP A 25 4.22 -12.22 5.77
N PRO A 26 5.30 -12.59 6.46
CA PRO A 26 6.67 -12.19 6.11
C PRO A 26 7.10 -12.48 4.67
N ARG A 27 6.43 -13.39 3.96
CA ARG A 27 6.68 -13.65 2.53
C ARG A 27 6.22 -12.52 1.60
N TRP A 28 5.36 -11.64 2.10
CA TRP A 28 4.77 -10.53 1.36
C TRP A 28 5.34 -9.17 1.74
N ARG A 29 6.11 -9.06 2.83
CA ARG A 29 6.65 -7.78 3.34
C ARG A 29 8.17 -7.81 3.44
N ALA A 30 8.76 -6.63 3.43
CA ALA A 30 10.19 -6.51 3.67
C ALA A 30 10.55 -6.77 5.15
N GLY A 31 11.83 -7.10 5.40
CA GLY A 31 12.30 -7.53 6.72
C GLY A 31 12.33 -6.47 7.83
N GLY A 32 12.11 -5.19 7.52
CA GLY A 32 12.20 -4.09 8.49
C GLY A 32 11.26 -2.90 8.25
N THR A 33 10.42 -2.95 7.21
CA THR A 33 9.35 -1.99 6.94
C THR A 33 8.06 -2.78 6.72
N PRO A 34 6.89 -2.28 7.17
CA PRO A 34 5.61 -2.93 6.91
C PRO A 34 5.28 -3.01 5.41
N CYS A 35 5.95 -2.21 4.57
CA CYS A 35 5.72 -2.09 3.14
C CYS A 35 5.75 -3.45 2.40
N VAL A 36 4.61 -3.84 1.82
CA VAL A 36 4.42 -5.08 1.07
C VAL A 36 5.10 -5.06 -0.30
N GLY A 37 5.66 -6.20 -0.69
CA GLY A 37 6.05 -6.51 -2.05
C GLY A 37 4.86 -6.86 -2.94
N ARG A 38 5.11 -6.97 -4.25
CA ARG A 38 4.06 -7.26 -5.24
C ARG A 38 3.52 -8.68 -5.12
N TYR A 39 4.40 -9.65 -4.90
CA TYR A 39 4.09 -11.06 -4.68
C TYR A 39 5.34 -11.81 -4.17
N PRO A 40 5.17 -12.97 -3.50
CA PRO A 40 6.30 -13.77 -3.02
C PRO A 40 7.20 -14.24 -4.17
N ALA A 41 8.52 -14.17 -3.94
CA ALA A 41 9.57 -14.52 -4.92
C ALA A 41 9.58 -13.65 -6.19
N ASP A 42 9.10 -12.41 -6.08
CA ASP A 42 9.33 -11.41 -7.11
C ASP A 42 10.83 -11.18 -7.36
N THR A 43 11.20 -11.05 -8.62
CA THR A 43 12.59 -10.90 -9.10
C THR A 43 12.74 -9.68 -10.01
N TYR A 44 11.74 -8.82 -10.10
CA TYR A 44 11.88 -7.53 -10.77
C TYR A 44 12.60 -6.56 -9.84
N THR A 45 13.70 -5.97 -10.31
CA THR A 45 14.61 -5.08 -9.57
C THR A 45 15.43 -5.75 -8.44
N PRO A 46 15.90 -7.00 -8.57
CA PRO A 46 16.51 -7.69 -7.44
C PRO A 46 17.82 -7.00 -7.05
N SER A 47 17.96 -6.59 -5.78
CA SER A 47 19.25 -6.12 -5.25
C SER A 47 20.10 -7.29 -4.75
N GLY A 48 19.47 -8.48 -4.59
CA GLY A 48 20.11 -9.68 -4.08
C GLY A 48 20.30 -9.66 -2.56
N ARG A 49 19.64 -8.71 -1.88
CA ARG A 49 19.72 -8.53 -0.44
C ARG A 49 18.48 -9.14 0.25
N PRO A 50 18.62 -9.65 1.49
CA PRO A 50 17.47 -10.11 2.28
C PRO A 50 16.38 -9.03 2.47
N GLU A 51 16.80 -7.77 2.43
CA GLU A 51 15.98 -6.57 2.48
C GLU A 51 15.44 -6.12 1.10
N ASP A 52 15.38 -7.00 0.09
CA ASP A 52 14.66 -6.69 -1.15
C ASP A 52 13.21 -6.30 -0.80
N GLY A 53 12.89 -5.02 -0.98
CA GLY A 53 11.88 -4.38 -0.12
C GLY A 53 10.51 -4.14 -0.74
N GLY A 54 9.77 -3.26 -0.08
CA GLY A 54 8.36 -3.02 -0.31
C GLY A 54 8.05 -1.99 -1.40
N TRP A 55 6.79 -1.96 -1.80
CA TRP A 55 6.25 -1.06 -2.79
C TRP A 55 5.26 -0.12 -2.09
N PRO A 56 5.57 1.18 -1.95
CA PRO A 56 4.64 2.14 -1.35
C PRO A 56 3.26 2.13 -2.02
N LEU A 57 3.23 1.85 -3.31
CA LEU A 57 2.00 1.61 -4.07
C LEU A 57 1.21 0.38 -3.57
N GLY A 58 1.90 -0.74 -3.35
CA GLY A 58 1.29 -1.98 -2.87
C GLY A 58 0.71 -1.81 -1.47
N GLU A 59 1.45 -1.16 -0.57
CA GLU A 59 0.99 -0.89 0.79
C GLU A 59 -0.25 0.00 0.79
N ALA A 60 -0.31 1.02 -0.09
CA ALA A 60 -1.49 1.88 -0.19
C ALA A 60 -2.78 1.10 -0.50
N TYR A 61 -2.70 0.09 -1.36
CA TYR A 61 -3.83 -0.79 -1.65
C TYR A 61 -4.15 -1.69 -0.46
N ALA A 62 -3.14 -2.28 0.18
CA ALA A 62 -3.34 -3.15 1.34
C ALA A 62 -4.02 -2.39 2.50
N ASP A 63 -3.57 -1.18 2.80
CA ASP A 63 -4.12 -0.36 3.88
C ASP A 63 -5.52 0.18 3.59
N MET A 64 -5.84 0.45 2.32
CA MET A 64 -7.22 0.75 1.94
C MET A 64 -8.15 -0.46 2.19
N VAL A 65 -7.71 -1.69 1.88
CA VAL A 65 -8.50 -2.90 2.22
C VAL A 65 -8.65 -3.03 3.73
N ARG A 66 -7.56 -2.92 4.49
CA ARG A 66 -7.59 -3.08 5.96
C ARG A 66 -8.54 -2.07 6.60
N TRP A 67 -8.53 -0.83 6.12
CA TRP A 67 -9.43 0.22 6.59
C TRP A 67 -10.90 -0.04 6.22
N GLN A 68 -11.20 -0.31 4.94
CA GLN A 68 -12.58 -0.50 4.49
C GLN A 68 -13.25 -1.78 5.01
N THR A 69 -12.46 -2.80 5.32
CA THR A 69 -12.94 -4.07 5.91
C THR A 69 -13.07 -4.00 7.44
N GLY A 70 -12.59 -2.92 8.07
CA GLY A 70 -12.55 -2.79 9.54
C GLY A 70 -11.52 -3.69 10.21
N LEU A 71 -10.58 -4.27 9.46
CA LEU A 71 -9.45 -5.03 10.03
C LEU A 71 -8.49 -4.12 10.78
N ASP A 72 -8.30 -2.89 10.30
CA ASP A 72 -7.54 -1.85 10.99
C ASP A 72 -8.10 -0.47 10.63
N GLU A 73 -8.75 0.17 11.60
CA GLU A 73 -9.34 1.50 11.47
C GLU A 73 -8.30 2.61 11.25
N ARG A 74 -7.01 2.34 11.53
CA ARG A 74 -5.91 3.30 11.39
C ARG A 74 -5.07 3.08 10.15
N ALA A 75 -5.25 1.99 9.41
CA ALA A 75 -4.38 1.60 8.31
C ALA A 75 -4.06 2.74 7.32
N VAL A 76 -5.07 3.47 6.84
CA VAL A 76 -4.84 4.62 5.94
C VAL A 76 -4.07 5.76 6.62
N ASN A 77 -4.36 6.06 7.89
CA ASN A 77 -3.62 7.09 8.62
C ASN A 77 -2.16 6.68 8.87
N ASP A 78 -1.93 5.42 9.19
CA ASP A 78 -0.62 4.89 9.48
C ASP A 78 0.21 4.85 8.18
N TYR A 79 -0.36 4.42 7.04
CA TYR A 79 0.23 4.58 5.70
C TYR A 79 0.71 6.02 5.44
N LEU A 80 -0.15 7.01 5.68
CA LEU A 80 0.17 8.42 5.39
C LEU A 80 1.34 8.94 6.21
N GLY A 81 1.52 8.41 7.43
CA GLY A 81 2.67 8.68 8.29
C GLY A 81 3.93 7.96 7.80
N GLU A 82 3.85 6.64 7.61
CA GLU A 82 4.97 5.79 7.19
C GLU A 82 5.50 6.17 5.80
N ALA A 83 4.63 6.54 4.88
CA ALA A 83 4.98 6.98 3.54
C ALA A 83 5.97 8.15 3.56
N THR A 84 5.96 9.01 4.60
CA THR A 84 6.92 10.11 4.72
C THR A 84 8.36 9.62 4.94
N GLU A 85 8.53 8.44 5.54
CA GLU A 85 9.83 7.80 5.78
C GLU A 85 10.40 7.14 4.51
N TRP A 86 9.54 6.88 3.52
CA TRP A 86 9.90 6.22 2.26
C TRP A 86 10.21 7.22 1.13
N THR A 87 10.28 8.52 1.42
CA THR A 87 10.47 9.55 0.40
C THR A 87 11.93 9.86 0.11
N THR A 88 12.18 10.33 -1.11
CA THR A 88 13.44 11.03 -1.42
C THR A 88 13.59 12.31 -0.59
N SER A 89 14.77 12.92 -0.60
CA SER A 89 14.99 14.24 0.01
C SER A 89 14.12 15.37 -0.59
N ALA A 90 13.52 15.15 -1.76
CA ALA A 90 12.57 16.06 -2.39
C ALA A 90 11.10 15.77 -2.00
N GLY A 91 10.84 14.80 -1.10
CA GLY A 91 9.49 14.42 -0.67
C GLY A 91 8.74 13.57 -1.70
N LEU A 92 9.44 12.86 -2.59
CA LEU A 92 8.83 12.05 -3.64
C LEU A 92 8.81 10.57 -3.25
N LEU A 93 7.65 9.93 -3.36
CA LEU A 93 7.52 8.48 -3.18
C LEU A 93 8.13 7.69 -4.37
N PRO A 94 8.88 6.62 -4.10
CA PRO A 94 9.44 5.78 -5.13
C PRO A 94 8.45 4.72 -5.61
N GLU A 95 8.90 3.96 -6.60
CA GLU A 95 8.31 2.68 -6.97
C GLU A 95 8.60 1.62 -5.91
N ARG A 96 9.82 1.63 -5.35
CA ARG A 96 10.28 0.62 -4.41
C ARG A 96 11.20 1.21 -3.34
N VAL A 97 11.06 0.70 -2.13
CA VAL A 97 12.02 0.85 -1.02
C VAL A 97 12.70 -0.47 -0.70
N ASP A 98 13.86 -0.43 -0.06
CA ASP A 98 14.47 -1.60 0.57
C ASP A 98 13.81 -1.85 1.95
N GLY A 99 14.18 -2.96 2.59
CA GLY A 99 13.59 -3.40 3.84
C GLY A 99 13.85 -2.51 5.04
N ASP A 100 14.76 -1.54 4.93
CA ASP A 100 14.98 -0.47 5.92
C ASP A 100 14.25 0.84 5.56
N GLY A 101 13.43 0.84 4.49
CA GLY A 101 12.73 2.02 3.99
C GLY A 101 13.52 2.87 3.00
N THR A 102 14.79 2.54 2.72
CA THR A 102 15.63 3.31 1.79
C THR A 102 15.07 3.26 0.37
N VAL A 103 14.96 4.42 -0.29
CA VAL A 103 14.56 4.50 -1.70
C VAL A 103 15.54 3.72 -2.59
N SER A 104 15.03 2.74 -3.34
CA SER A 104 15.86 1.78 -4.08
C SER A 104 15.62 1.82 -5.59
N TRP A 105 14.39 2.12 -6.04
CA TRP A 105 14.05 2.12 -7.46
C TRP A 105 13.03 3.18 -7.85
N ASN A 106 13.21 3.76 -9.05
CA ASN A 106 12.36 4.80 -9.66
C ASN A 106 11.80 5.78 -8.62
N ALA A 107 12.60 6.78 -8.29
CA ALA A 107 12.41 7.65 -7.12
C ALA A 107 11.23 8.65 -7.22
N ASN A 108 10.42 8.58 -8.28
CA ASN A 108 9.22 9.39 -8.45
C ASN A 108 8.16 8.63 -9.27
N LEU A 109 7.67 7.52 -8.72
CA LEU A 109 6.58 6.81 -9.37
C LEU A 109 5.30 7.64 -9.23
N GLN A 110 4.79 8.14 -10.35
CA GLN A 110 3.58 8.98 -10.39
C GLN A 110 2.36 8.25 -9.81
N TRP A 111 2.30 6.93 -9.94
CA TRP A 111 1.24 6.13 -9.35
C TRP A 111 1.29 6.14 -7.82
N SER A 112 2.48 5.99 -7.21
CA SER A 112 2.63 6.15 -5.76
C SER A 112 2.20 7.55 -5.29
N GLN A 113 2.54 8.61 -6.05
CA GLN A 113 2.07 9.97 -5.72
C GLN A 113 0.55 10.07 -5.76
N ALA A 114 -0.08 9.58 -6.82
CA ALA A 114 -1.52 9.63 -6.99
C ALA A 114 -2.24 8.84 -5.88
N MET A 115 -1.72 7.68 -5.51
CA MET A 115 -2.25 6.87 -4.42
C MET A 115 -2.18 7.59 -3.08
N TYR A 116 -1.05 8.21 -2.75
CA TYR A 116 -0.92 9.00 -1.53
C TYR A 116 -2.00 10.10 -1.46
N VAL A 117 -2.25 10.81 -2.55
CA VAL A 117 -3.29 11.85 -2.61
C VAL A 117 -4.70 11.26 -2.41
N LEU A 118 -5.00 10.12 -3.03
CA LEU A 118 -6.30 9.46 -2.87
C LEU A 118 -6.54 8.95 -1.44
N LEU A 119 -5.51 8.41 -0.79
CA LEU A 119 -5.56 7.99 0.61
C LEU A 119 -5.70 9.19 1.55
N ALA A 120 -4.94 10.27 1.30
CA ALA A 120 -5.03 11.50 2.07
C ALA A 120 -6.44 12.12 2.00
N GLU A 121 -7.03 12.16 0.81
CA GLU A 121 -8.40 12.65 0.62
C GLU A 121 -9.42 11.72 1.29
N SER A 122 -9.24 10.40 1.20
CA SER A 122 -10.11 9.43 1.87
C SER A 122 -10.07 9.60 3.39
N GLN A 123 -8.87 9.75 3.96
CA GLN A 123 -8.67 9.99 5.39
C GLN A 123 -9.30 11.31 5.84
N ALA A 124 -9.13 12.39 5.06
CA ALA A 124 -9.69 13.70 5.38
C ALA A 124 -11.23 13.70 5.38
N ARG A 125 -11.85 12.89 4.51
CA ARG A 125 -13.32 12.74 4.43
C ARG A 125 -13.88 11.75 5.45
N GLY A 126 -13.06 10.80 5.91
CA GLY A 126 -13.53 9.66 6.69
C GLY A 126 -14.29 8.62 5.86
N GLU A 127 -14.18 8.68 4.52
CA GLU A 127 -14.77 7.73 3.59
C GLU A 127 -13.90 7.57 2.32
N PRO A 128 -13.93 6.43 1.62
CA PRO A 128 -13.13 6.19 0.42
C PRO A 128 -13.40 7.21 -0.70
N PHE A 129 -12.34 7.78 -1.27
CA PHE A 129 -12.41 8.71 -2.39
C PHE A 129 -11.81 8.14 -3.68
N GLY A 130 -12.39 8.47 -4.84
CA GLY A 130 -11.89 8.01 -6.15
C GLY A 130 -12.39 6.62 -6.56
N LEU A 131 -13.58 6.24 -6.09
CA LEU A 131 -14.30 5.05 -6.55
C LEU A 131 -14.57 5.16 -8.06
N ALA A 132 -14.61 4.01 -8.73
CA ALA A 132 -15.06 3.91 -10.10
C ALA A 132 -16.49 4.48 -10.23
N PRO A 133 -16.83 5.12 -11.37
CA PRO A 133 -18.19 5.57 -11.61
C PRO A 133 -19.19 4.41 -11.49
N GLU A 134 -20.37 4.70 -10.97
CA GLU A 134 -21.50 3.77 -11.07
C GLU A 134 -21.84 3.57 -12.56
N ALA A 135 -22.09 2.32 -12.94
CA ALA A 135 -22.45 1.95 -14.31
C ALA A 135 -23.90 2.29 -14.64
#